data_AF-A0A819WKD5-F1
#
_entry.id   AF-A0A819WKD5-F1
#
_cell.length_a   1.000
_cell.length_b   1.000
_cell.length_c   1.000
_cell.angle_alpha   90.00
_cell.angle_beta   90.00
_cell.angle_gamma   90.00
#
_symmetry.space_group_name_H-M   'P 1'
#
loop_
_entity.id
_entity.type
_entity.pdbx_description
1 polymer ?
#
loop_
_entity_poly.entity_id
_entity_poly.type
_entity_poly.pdbx_seq_one_letter_code
_entity_poly.pdbx_strand_id
1 'polypeptide(L)'
;MKKAGTSIFRYISTTNITSYYALPIALFNSQTCSGLLPITYMNDFKSTCAQPVNEQICLDALNPAKYDNTLCFLTNPETLISDNRSFICCNGPSTPSTWTGSTCSNALRTLTMTIFYLNPTGIVSCSIILNTTSGTLNNAIQQTFTVRFIKNGSIASTTLRSGNPGYIQGAPIIAGTSNGSYIDISDFTILQASTDRSCSDATRIPIRFGENVQSMCLFSPIVFEVCPNQTNLPNIFMPFNSFNLYVAAYGNANPSNITGYWLPVTYCIFEIGSSNEPVCQQGSIPSSSTNQCYIRLDIQIAYANIGSVTNPQPILGAVVFHYQSVTRTYTTTLTTPLLISQSVTFQDISNAPVTQGDQLPRPNVRIP
;
A
#
# COMPACT_ATOMS: atom_id res chain seq x y z
N MET A 1 27.66 4.92 5.03
CA MET A 1 26.36 4.54 4.41
C MET A 1 25.19 4.96 5.30
N LYS A 2 24.16 5.65 4.78
CA LYS A 2 22.93 5.93 5.55
C LYS A 2 22.14 4.63 5.75
N LYS A 3 21.80 4.29 6.99
CA LYS A 3 20.92 3.15 7.29
C LYS A 3 19.50 3.46 6.82
N ALA A 4 18.80 2.49 6.25
CA ALA A 4 17.37 2.61 5.96
C ALA A 4 16.61 3.01 7.25
N GLY A 5 15.61 3.87 7.13
CA GLY A 5 14.85 4.39 8.27
C GLY A 5 15.49 5.62 8.95
N THR A 6 16.68 6.06 8.53
CA THR A 6 17.25 7.32 9.06
C THR A 6 16.57 8.54 8.46
N SER A 7 16.20 9.51 9.29
CA SER A 7 15.56 10.74 8.82
C SER A 7 16.43 11.50 7.82
N ILE A 8 15.81 12.01 6.78
CA ILE A 8 16.47 12.85 5.78
C ILE A 8 16.47 14.28 6.28
N PHE A 9 17.63 14.94 6.21
CA PHE A 9 17.78 16.34 6.57
C PHE A 9 17.48 17.24 5.38
N ARG A 10 16.86 18.39 5.66
CA ARG A 10 16.62 19.48 4.72
C ARG A 10 17.74 20.52 4.87
N TYR A 11 18.33 20.89 3.73
CA TYR A 11 19.32 21.95 3.62
C TYR A 11 18.73 23.09 2.79
N ILE A 12 18.68 24.29 3.35
CA ILE A 12 18.20 25.52 2.67
C ILE A 12 19.34 26.20 1.90
N SER A 13 20.59 25.91 2.28
CA SER A 13 21.81 26.27 1.56
C SER A 13 22.84 25.14 1.70
N THR A 14 23.90 25.17 0.90
CA THR A 14 25.04 24.23 0.95
C THR A 14 25.83 24.24 2.27
N THR A 15 25.43 25.07 3.24
CA THR A 15 26.18 25.30 4.48
C THR A 15 25.39 25.08 5.76
N ASN A 16 24.04 25.18 5.75
CA ASN A 16 23.24 25.14 6.98
C ASN A 16 22.19 24.02 6.99
N ILE A 17 22.30 23.13 8.00
CA ILE A 17 21.22 22.21 8.41
C ILE A 17 20.16 23.05 9.10
N THR A 18 18.90 22.93 8.68
CA THR A 18 17.81 23.73 9.29
C THR A 18 16.73 22.88 9.94
N SER A 19 16.43 21.68 9.41
CA SER A 19 15.48 20.74 10.02
C SER A 19 15.52 19.35 9.37
N TYR A 20 14.76 18.39 9.90
CA TYR A 20 14.36 17.20 9.14
C TYR A 20 13.46 17.60 7.97
N TYR A 21 13.54 16.86 6.87
CA TYR A 21 12.55 16.96 5.81
C TYR A 21 11.30 16.21 6.24
N ALA A 22 10.21 16.94 6.45
CA ALA A 22 8.94 16.40 6.89
C ALA A 22 7.81 16.88 6.00
N LEU A 23 6.83 16.02 5.76
CA LEU A 23 5.66 16.31 4.92
C LEU A 23 4.37 16.33 5.74
N PRO A 24 3.36 17.12 5.31
CA PRO A 24 2.10 17.22 6.02
C PRO A 24 1.36 15.89 6.14
N ILE A 25 0.75 15.66 7.30
CA ILE A 25 -0.13 14.53 7.57
C ILE A 25 -1.40 15.01 8.27
N ALA A 26 -2.48 14.24 8.13
CA ALA A 26 -3.65 14.40 8.99
C ALA A 26 -3.36 13.80 10.37
N LEU A 27 -3.49 14.60 11.43
CA LEU A 27 -3.42 14.10 12.81
C LEU A 27 -4.81 13.83 13.33
N PHE A 28 -4.99 12.62 13.87
CA PHE A 28 -6.27 12.16 14.41
C PHE A 28 -7.39 12.29 13.35
N ASN A 29 -8.64 11.98 13.69
CA ASN A 29 -9.75 11.95 12.72
C ASN A 29 -10.13 13.33 12.12
N SER A 30 -9.25 14.34 12.19
CA SER A 30 -9.50 15.71 11.77
C SER A 30 -9.54 15.91 10.25
N GLN A 31 -9.03 14.96 9.45
CA GLN A 31 -8.82 15.04 7.99
C GLN A 31 -7.97 16.24 7.51
N THR A 32 -7.69 17.22 8.38
CA THR A 32 -6.90 18.42 8.11
C THR A 32 -5.41 18.17 8.23
N CYS A 33 -4.60 18.84 7.41
CA CYS A 33 -3.15 18.77 7.46
C CYS A 33 -2.59 19.51 8.69
N SER A 34 -2.65 18.87 9.86
CA SER A 34 -2.28 19.46 11.16
C SER A 34 -0.96 18.95 11.74
N GLY A 35 -0.35 17.93 11.12
CA GLY A 35 0.94 17.37 11.55
C GLY A 35 1.99 17.33 10.46
N LEU A 36 3.21 17.01 10.85
CA LEU A 36 4.35 16.78 9.96
C LEU A 36 4.97 15.43 10.30
N LEU A 37 5.27 14.60 9.30
CA LEU A 37 6.00 13.36 9.48
C LEU A 37 7.37 13.44 8.78
N PRO A 38 8.50 13.22 9.50
CA PRO A 38 9.81 13.15 8.89
C PRO A 38 9.91 12.03 7.85
N ILE A 39 10.49 12.35 6.70
CA ILE A 39 10.78 11.37 5.64
C ILE A 39 12.08 10.65 5.98
N THR A 40 12.04 9.33 5.95
CA THR A 40 13.19 8.49 6.27
C THR A 40 13.79 7.85 5.02
N TYR A 41 15.11 7.71 4.99
CA TYR A 41 15.86 7.16 3.86
C TYR A 41 15.41 5.74 3.52
N MET A 42 15.16 5.48 2.23
CA MET A 42 14.67 4.20 1.69
C MET A 42 13.32 3.74 2.26
N ASN A 43 12.48 4.67 2.72
CA ASN A 43 11.12 4.37 3.14
C ASN A 43 10.16 5.21 2.31
N ASP A 44 9.35 4.55 1.49
CA ASP A 44 8.33 5.23 0.70
C ASP A 44 7.30 5.86 1.64
N PHE A 45 6.82 7.04 1.28
CA PHE A 45 5.89 7.81 2.10
C PHE A 45 4.70 8.23 1.25
N LYS A 46 3.50 8.09 1.80
CA LYS A 46 2.27 8.63 1.21
C LYS A 46 1.39 9.18 2.30
N SER A 47 0.96 10.43 2.15
CA SER A 47 -0.04 11.04 3.01
C SER A 47 -1.08 11.80 2.19
N THR A 48 -2.30 11.85 2.72
CA THR A 48 -3.40 12.62 2.16
C THR A 48 -4.09 13.36 3.30
N CYS A 49 -4.27 14.68 3.14
CA CYS A 49 -4.93 15.53 4.12
C CYS A 49 -5.52 16.76 3.42
N ALA A 50 -6.43 17.47 4.07
CA ALA A 50 -7.10 18.65 3.51
C ALA A 50 -6.58 19.95 4.15
N GLN A 51 -6.44 21.00 3.35
CA GLN A 51 -6.17 22.36 3.82
C GLN A 51 -7.36 23.27 3.53
N PRO A 52 -7.87 24.03 4.51
CA PRO A 52 -8.87 25.04 4.25
C PRO A 52 -8.29 26.19 3.42
N VAL A 53 -9.08 26.74 2.51
CA VAL A 53 -8.63 27.79 1.60
C VAL A 53 -8.93 29.16 2.22
N ASN A 54 -7.87 29.87 2.55
CA ASN A 54 -7.86 31.29 2.89
C ASN A 54 -6.56 31.93 2.38
N GLU A 55 -6.44 33.25 2.44
CA GLU A 55 -5.27 33.99 1.93
C GLU A 55 -3.95 33.50 2.54
N GLN A 56 -3.89 33.33 3.86
CA GLN A 56 -2.67 32.90 4.55
C GLN A 56 -2.25 31.48 4.15
N ILE A 57 -3.21 30.54 4.11
CA ILE A 57 -2.95 29.14 3.75
C ILE A 57 -2.62 29.02 2.26
N CYS A 58 -3.25 29.84 1.41
CA CYS A 58 -2.94 29.92 -0.01
C CYS A 58 -1.46 30.23 -0.24
N LEU A 59 -0.95 31.27 0.42
CA LEU A 59 0.41 31.79 0.20
C LEU A 59 1.50 30.99 0.93
N ASP A 60 1.13 30.13 1.91
CA ASP A 60 2.06 29.25 2.64
C ASP A 60 1.85 27.76 2.34
N ALA A 61 0.88 27.10 2.96
CA ALA A 61 0.76 25.63 2.92
C ALA A 61 0.31 25.08 1.55
N LEU A 62 -0.44 25.87 0.78
CA LEU A 62 -0.84 25.54 -0.58
C LEU A 62 0.15 26.07 -1.62
N ASN A 63 1.22 26.75 -1.23
CA ASN A 63 2.15 27.36 -2.17
C ASN A 63 3.16 26.32 -2.71
N PRO A 64 3.09 25.93 -4.00
CA PRO A 64 4.01 24.94 -4.58
C PRO A 64 5.46 25.44 -4.64
N ALA A 65 5.71 26.76 -4.71
CA ALA A 65 7.05 27.33 -4.76
C ALA A 65 7.86 27.05 -3.48
N LYS A 66 7.19 26.69 -2.37
CA LYS A 66 7.84 26.24 -1.13
C LYS A 66 8.71 24.99 -1.33
N TYR A 67 8.43 24.19 -2.36
CA TYR A 67 9.10 22.93 -2.66
C TYR A 67 10.13 23.04 -3.79
N ASP A 68 10.35 24.23 -4.35
CA ASP A 68 11.40 24.47 -5.35
C ASP A 68 12.72 24.87 -4.67
N ASN A 69 13.84 24.24 -5.08
CA ASN A 69 15.21 24.47 -4.58
C ASN A 69 15.42 24.37 -3.05
N THR A 70 14.39 23.99 -2.28
CA THR A 70 14.43 23.94 -0.82
C THR A 70 14.81 22.57 -0.26
N LEU A 71 15.13 21.61 -1.14
CA LEU A 71 15.35 20.21 -0.81
C LEU A 71 16.66 19.69 -1.35
N CYS A 72 17.74 20.03 -0.64
CA CYS A 72 19.05 19.48 -0.90
C CYS A 72 19.35 18.32 0.06
N PHE A 73 19.94 17.24 -0.45
CA PHE A 73 20.39 16.08 0.33
C PHE A 73 21.92 15.97 0.30
N LEU A 74 22.53 15.54 1.41
CA LEU A 74 23.92 15.08 1.42
C LEU A 74 24.03 13.70 0.76
N THR A 75 24.93 13.60 -0.23
CA THR A 75 25.21 12.35 -0.97
C THR A 75 25.92 11.31 -0.10
N ASN A 76 26.79 11.72 0.83
CA ASN A 76 27.55 10.81 1.69
C ASN A 76 27.66 11.32 3.15
N PRO A 77 27.14 10.60 4.16
CA PRO A 77 27.29 10.98 5.57
C PRO A 77 28.64 10.56 6.19
N GLU A 78 29.45 9.70 5.54
CA GLU A 78 30.72 9.23 6.12
C GLU A 78 31.88 10.21 5.92
N THR A 79 31.75 11.17 5.01
CA THR A 79 32.70 12.28 4.85
C THR A 79 32.26 13.48 5.68
N LEU A 80 32.16 13.32 7.00
CA LEU A 80 32.04 14.45 7.92
C LEU A 80 33.38 15.18 8.15
N ILE A 81 34.47 14.73 7.50
CA ILE A 81 35.85 15.16 7.79
C ILE A 81 36.56 15.78 6.56
N SER A 82 35.89 16.07 5.44
CA SER A 82 36.56 16.83 4.38
C SER A 82 35.64 17.78 3.62
N ASP A 83 36.25 18.87 3.17
CA ASP A 83 35.73 20.12 2.61
C ASP A 83 34.93 19.98 1.29
N ASN A 84 34.42 18.78 0.98
CA ASN A 84 33.77 18.47 -0.30
C ASN A 84 32.38 17.84 -0.08
N ARG A 85 31.46 18.63 0.49
CA ARG A 85 30.05 18.25 0.67
C ARG A 85 29.32 18.38 -0.67
N SER A 86 29.10 17.26 -1.36
CA SER A 86 28.22 17.26 -2.54
C SER A 86 26.76 17.24 -2.10
N PHE A 87 25.99 18.22 -2.58
CA PHE A 87 24.55 18.32 -2.37
C PHE A 87 23.79 17.93 -3.64
N ILE A 88 22.69 17.22 -3.48
CA ILE A 88 21.71 16.98 -4.55
C ILE A 88 20.44 17.74 -4.19
N CYS A 89 20.14 18.79 -4.96
CA CYS A 89 18.92 19.56 -4.79
C CYS A 89 17.85 19.08 -5.77
N CYS A 90 16.63 18.90 -5.26
CA CYS A 90 15.48 18.58 -6.08
C CYS A 90 14.82 19.88 -6.54
N ASN A 91 14.78 20.08 -7.85
CA ASN A 91 14.17 21.27 -8.43
C ASN A 91 12.71 20.95 -8.75
N GLY A 92 11.80 21.82 -8.31
CA GLY A 92 10.38 21.72 -8.58
C GLY A 92 9.92 22.86 -9.49
N PRO A 93 8.67 22.86 -9.94
CA PRO A 93 8.07 24.06 -10.55
C PRO A 93 8.12 25.24 -9.56
N SER A 94 8.60 26.39 -10.03
CA SER A 94 8.81 27.60 -9.22
C SER A 94 7.59 28.53 -9.18
N THR A 95 6.49 28.17 -9.85
CA THR A 95 5.31 29.03 -9.99
C THR A 95 4.55 29.13 -8.67
N PRO A 96 4.51 30.30 -7.99
CA PRO A 96 3.85 30.43 -6.70
C PRO A 96 2.32 30.42 -6.84
N SER A 97 1.65 30.11 -5.73
CA SER A 97 0.20 30.35 -5.60
C SER A 97 -0.11 31.84 -5.55
N THR A 98 -1.29 32.24 -6.03
CA THR A 98 -1.76 33.63 -5.99
C THR A 98 -3.16 33.71 -5.40
N TRP A 99 -3.40 34.74 -4.58
CA TRP A 99 -4.70 35.01 -3.96
C TRP A 99 -5.33 36.24 -4.61
N THR A 100 -6.52 36.09 -5.20
CA THR A 100 -7.27 37.20 -5.81
C THR A 100 -8.75 37.16 -5.43
N GLY A 101 -9.21 38.20 -4.72
CA GLY A 101 -10.60 38.37 -4.28
C GLY A 101 -11.03 37.34 -3.22
N SER A 102 -11.22 36.10 -3.66
CA SER A 102 -11.61 34.96 -2.83
C SER A 102 -11.12 33.62 -3.40
N THR A 103 -10.18 33.65 -4.34
CA THR A 103 -9.70 32.47 -5.07
C THR A 103 -8.19 32.33 -4.93
N CYS A 104 -7.76 31.13 -4.53
CA CYS A 104 -6.38 30.70 -4.56
C CYS A 104 -6.11 30.00 -5.89
N SER A 105 -5.36 30.64 -6.78
CA SER A 105 -4.87 30.04 -8.03
C SER A 105 -3.53 29.36 -7.81
N ASN A 106 -3.23 28.32 -8.59
CA ASN A 106 -1.99 27.52 -8.50
C ASN A 106 -1.75 26.89 -7.11
N ALA A 107 -2.82 26.54 -6.39
CA ALA A 107 -2.74 25.84 -5.12
C ALA A 107 -2.24 24.40 -5.29
N LEU A 108 -1.28 23.97 -4.48
CA LEU A 108 -0.71 22.63 -4.52
C LEU A 108 -1.76 21.56 -4.19
N ARG A 109 -1.98 20.62 -5.13
CA ARG A 109 -2.88 19.46 -4.96
C ARG A 109 -2.11 18.16 -4.76
N THR A 110 -1.05 17.93 -5.55
CA THR A 110 -0.24 16.72 -5.39
C THR A 110 1.24 17.03 -5.48
N LEU A 111 2.03 16.45 -4.58
CA LEU A 111 3.48 16.43 -4.64
C LEU A 111 3.94 14.99 -4.78
N THR A 112 4.67 14.70 -5.85
CA THR A 112 5.32 13.40 -6.06
C THR A 112 6.81 13.62 -6.16
N MET A 113 7.55 13.12 -5.18
CA MET A 113 9.00 13.17 -5.15
C MET A 113 9.57 11.77 -5.38
N THR A 114 10.45 11.66 -6.36
CA THR A 114 11.18 10.43 -6.66
C THR A 114 12.65 10.65 -6.36
N ILE A 115 13.19 9.89 -5.41
CA ILE A 115 14.61 9.93 -5.03
C ILE A 115 15.30 8.72 -5.64
N PHE A 116 16.32 8.97 -6.46
CA PHE A 116 17.13 7.92 -7.06
C PHE A 116 18.39 7.67 -6.22
N TYR A 117 18.71 6.40 -5.95
CA TYR A 117 19.88 6.02 -5.16
C TYR A 117 20.72 4.91 -5.83
N LEU A 118 22.02 4.87 -5.56
CA LEU A 118 22.94 3.79 -5.93
C LEU A 118 23.62 3.24 -4.69
N ASN A 119 23.83 1.92 -4.66
CA ASN A 119 24.68 1.31 -3.63
C ASN A 119 26.10 1.17 -4.19
N PRO A 120 27.16 1.57 -3.44
CA PRO A 120 27.14 2.11 -2.07
C PRO A 120 27.01 3.65 -1.96
N THR A 121 26.92 4.36 -3.10
CA THR A 121 27.06 5.82 -3.21
C THR A 121 26.00 6.66 -2.49
N GLY A 122 24.82 6.12 -2.20
CA GLY A 122 23.70 6.85 -1.59
C GLY A 122 22.77 7.49 -2.63
N ILE A 123 22.14 8.62 -2.28
CA ILE A 123 21.26 9.38 -3.18
C ILE A 123 22.10 9.95 -4.32
N VAL A 124 21.63 9.81 -5.56
CA VAL A 124 22.35 10.26 -6.78
C VAL A 124 21.59 11.31 -7.59
N SER A 125 20.26 11.30 -7.54
CA SER A 125 19.43 12.34 -8.15
C SER A 125 18.03 12.30 -7.52
N CYS A 126 17.23 13.32 -7.80
CA CYS A 126 15.82 13.34 -7.43
C CYS A 126 15.00 14.15 -8.44
N SER A 127 13.70 13.88 -8.47
CA SER A 127 12.72 14.56 -9.31
C SER A 127 11.50 14.89 -8.48
N ILE A 128 10.94 16.09 -8.68
CA ILE A 128 9.70 16.52 -8.06
C ILE A 128 8.70 16.85 -9.15
N ILE A 129 7.49 16.31 -9.02
CA ILE A 129 6.34 16.62 -9.86
C ILE A 129 5.26 17.22 -8.96
N LEU A 130 4.84 18.44 -9.27
CA LEU A 130 3.76 19.13 -8.56
C LEU A 130 2.57 19.27 -9.50
N ASN A 131 1.37 18.94 -9.03
CA ASN A 131 0.13 19.31 -9.71
C ASN A 131 -0.60 20.34 -8.88
N THR A 132 -1.08 21.40 -9.54
CA THR A 132 -1.79 22.50 -8.92
C THR A 132 -3.27 22.48 -9.30
N THR A 133 -4.07 23.20 -8.53
CA THR A 133 -5.49 23.42 -8.75
C THR A 133 -5.87 24.83 -8.31
N SER A 134 -7.14 25.20 -8.46
CA SER A 134 -7.67 26.44 -7.91
C SER A 134 -8.70 26.11 -6.83
N GLY A 135 -8.73 26.89 -5.75
CA GLY A 135 -9.72 26.75 -4.69
C GLY A 135 -10.29 28.11 -4.29
N THR A 136 -11.49 28.12 -3.74
CA THR A 136 -12.17 29.33 -3.29
C THR A 136 -12.25 29.39 -1.77
N LEU A 137 -12.37 30.60 -1.22
CA LEU A 137 -12.52 30.87 0.20
C LEU A 137 -13.60 29.94 0.82
N ASN A 138 -13.30 29.39 2.00
CA ASN A 138 -14.15 28.45 2.76
C ASN A 138 -14.31 27.04 2.16
N ASN A 139 -13.72 26.74 1.00
CA ASN A 139 -13.55 25.36 0.55
C ASN A 139 -12.26 24.76 1.11
N ALA A 140 -12.09 23.45 0.97
CA ALA A 140 -10.86 22.75 1.32
C ALA A 140 -10.24 22.07 0.09
N ILE A 141 -8.92 22.16 -0.03
CA ILE A 141 -8.16 21.44 -1.05
C ILE A 141 -7.52 20.22 -0.40
N GLN A 142 -7.82 19.04 -0.96
CA GLN A 142 -7.14 17.81 -0.58
C GLN A 142 -5.74 17.79 -1.22
N GLN A 143 -4.72 17.68 -0.37
CA GLN A 143 -3.33 17.53 -0.77
C GLN A 143 -2.90 16.08 -0.63
N THR A 144 -2.17 15.57 -1.62
CA THR A 144 -1.53 14.25 -1.56
C THR A 144 -0.02 14.39 -1.73
N PHE A 145 0.73 13.88 -0.76
CA PHE A 145 2.18 13.89 -0.76
C PHE A 145 2.69 12.46 -0.93
N THR A 146 3.58 12.24 -1.91
CA THR A 146 4.17 10.94 -2.20
C THR A 146 5.68 11.08 -2.32
N VAL A 147 6.43 10.22 -1.63
CA VAL A 147 7.88 10.07 -1.77
C VAL A 147 8.19 8.63 -2.12
N ARG A 148 9.02 8.42 -3.15
CA ARG A 148 9.46 7.10 -3.60
C ARG A 148 10.98 7.03 -3.68
N PHE A 149 11.56 5.91 -3.26
CA PHE A 149 12.98 5.61 -3.44
C PHE A 149 13.17 4.60 -4.56
N ILE A 150 13.85 5.00 -5.62
CA ILE A 150 14.11 4.15 -6.80
C ILE A 150 15.62 3.93 -6.93
N LYS A 151 16.06 2.71 -7.23
CA LYS A 151 17.47 2.46 -7.51
C LYS A 151 17.82 3.03 -8.90
N ASN A 152 18.85 3.85 -9.02
CA ASN A 152 19.22 4.42 -10.31
C ASN A 152 19.61 3.31 -11.30
N GLY A 153 19.08 3.38 -12.53
CA GLY A 153 19.26 2.34 -13.55
C GLY A 153 18.33 1.12 -13.41
N SER A 154 17.47 1.05 -12.39
CA SER A 154 16.32 0.13 -12.46
C SER A 154 15.24 0.77 -13.34
N ILE A 155 14.73 0.02 -14.31
CA ILE A 155 13.49 0.37 -15.02
C ILE A 155 12.44 0.73 -13.96
N ALA A 156 11.69 1.81 -14.16
CA ALA A 156 10.70 2.37 -13.23
C ALA A 156 9.52 1.42 -12.89
N SER A 157 9.67 0.11 -13.08
CA SER A 157 8.89 -0.93 -12.43
C SER A 157 9.51 -1.19 -11.05
N THR A 158 9.04 -0.38 -10.11
CA THR A 158 9.05 -0.60 -8.67
C THR A 158 9.01 -2.09 -8.33
N THR A 159 10.12 -2.67 -7.85
CA THR A 159 9.97 -3.82 -6.94
C THR A 159 9.38 -3.23 -5.67
N LEU A 160 8.06 -3.26 -5.55
CA LEU A 160 7.32 -2.90 -4.34
C LEU A 160 7.86 -3.83 -3.25
N ARG A 161 8.76 -3.34 -2.40
CA ARG A 161 9.29 -4.14 -1.31
C ARG A 161 8.46 -3.85 -0.08
N SER A 162 7.67 -4.82 0.33
CA SER A 162 6.96 -4.84 1.61
C SER A 162 7.83 -5.42 2.72
N GLY A 163 9.11 -5.70 2.45
CA GLY A 163 10.16 -6.00 3.41
C GLY A 163 11.35 -6.74 2.79
N ASN A 164 12.25 -7.29 3.59
CA ASN A 164 13.44 -8.00 3.08
C ASN A 164 14.03 -8.99 4.12
N PRO A 165 13.85 -10.31 3.96
CA PRO A 165 12.89 -10.98 3.08
C PRO A 165 11.46 -11.03 3.65
N GLY A 166 11.29 -10.93 4.98
CA GLY A 166 9.96 -10.96 5.61
C GLY A 166 9.16 -9.68 5.38
N TYR A 167 7.85 -9.74 5.57
CA TYR A 167 6.95 -8.58 5.52
C TYR A 167 7.16 -7.62 6.70
N ILE A 168 6.91 -6.33 6.47
CA ILE A 168 6.92 -5.28 7.49
C ILE A 168 5.46 -5.03 7.91
N GLN A 169 5.20 -4.98 9.22
CA GLN A 169 3.88 -4.64 9.77
C GLN A 169 3.35 -3.33 9.16
N GLY A 170 2.11 -3.34 8.68
CA GLY A 170 1.45 -2.17 8.08
C GLY A 170 1.86 -1.86 6.63
N ALA A 171 2.84 -2.59 6.07
CA ALA A 171 3.18 -2.48 4.65
C ALA A 171 2.14 -3.23 3.78
N PRO A 172 1.86 -2.77 2.55
CA PRO A 172 0.90 -3.45 1.67
C PRO A 172 1.29 -4.90 1.34
N ILE A 173 0.31 -5.78 1.18
CA ILE A 173 0.55 -7.11 0.62
C ILE A 173 0.79 -6.99 -0.88
N ILE A 174 1.82 -7.67 -1.38
CA ILE A 174 2.16 -7.66 -2.80
C ILE A 174 1.37 -8.77 -3.48
N ALA A 175 0.61 -8.44 -4.51
CA ALA A 175 -0.09 -9.41 -5.34
C ALA A 175 -0.05 -9.00 -6.81
N GLY A 176 -0.47 -9.91 -7.68
CA GLY A 176 -0.57 -9.63 -9.11
C GLY A 176 -1.09 -10.81 -9.89
N THR A 177 -1.34 -10.59 -11.18
CA THR A 177 -1.82 -11.64 -12.08
C THR A 177 -0.67 -12.27 -12.85
N SER A 178 -0.67 -13.59 -12.95
CA SER A 178 0.36 -14.31 -13.72
C SER A 178 0.02 -14.33 -15.22
N ASN A 179 1.01 -14.05 -16.05
CA ASN A 179 0.96 -14.30 -17.50
C ASN A 179 1.74 -15.57 -17.91
N GLY A 180 2.15 -16.39 -16.93
CA GLY A 180 2.90 -17.63 -17.12
C GLY A 180 4.41 -17.50 -16.85
N SER A 181 5.04 -16.40 -17.24
CA SER A 181 6.49 -16.17 -17.01
C SER A 181 6.80 -14.98 -16.11
N TYR A 182 5.81 -14.14 -15.84
CA TYR A 182 5.92 -12.93 -15.04
C TYR A 182 4.64 -12.66 -14.26
N ILE A 183 4.76 -12.05 -13.08
CA ILE A 183 3.63 -11.53 -12.32
C ILE A 183 3.47 -10.04 -12.59
N ASP A 184 2.34 -9.65 -13.17
CA ASP A 184 1.95 -8.26 -13.31
C ASP A 184 1.42 -7.73 -11.97
N ILE A 185 2.30 -7.06 -11.22
CA ILE A 185 2.03 -6.59 -9.86
C ILE A 185 0.95 -5.51 -9.90
N SER A 186 -0.08 -5.70 -9.07
CA SER A 186 -1.20 -4.76 -8.94
C SER A 186 -1.64 -4.66 -7.47
N ASP A 187 -2.34 -3.57 -7.15
CA ASP A 187 -2.72 -3.27 -5.77
C ASP A 187 -3.68 -4.32 -5.21
N PHE A 188 -3.26 -5.04 -4.17
CA PHE A 188 -4.13 -5.96 -3.45
C PHE A 188 -5.00 -5.19 -2.46
N THR A 189 -6.28 -5.08 -2.76
CA THR A 189 -7.20 -4.15 -2.09
C THR A 189 -8.56 -4.76 -1.80
N ILE A 190 -9.24 -4.19 -0.81
CA ILE A 190 -10.66 -4.42 -0.54
C ILE A 190 -11.46 -3.14 -0.76
N LEU A 191 -12.78 -3.27 -0.94
CA LEU A 191 -13.71 -2.16 -1.00
C LEU A 191 -13.71 -1.40 0.32
N GLN A 192 -13.81 -0.08 0.25
CA GLN A 192 -14.10 0.82 1.35
C GLN A 192 -15.38 1.57 0.98
N ALA A 193 -16.35 1.54 1.90
CA ALA A 193 -17.62 2.24 1.71
C ALA A 193 -17.38 3.72 1.38
N SER A 194 -18.02 4.19 0.31
CA SER A 194 -18.14 5.62 0.00
C SER A 194 -19.02 6.34 1.03
N THR A 195 -19.06 7.67 0.97
CA THR A 195 -19.86 8.50 1.89
C THR A 195 -21.35 8.21 1.82
N ASP A 196 -21.86 7.82 0.64
CA ASP A 196 -23.25 7.39 0.41
C ASP A 196 -23.47 5.89 0.70
N ARG A 197 -22.41 5.19 1.15
CA ARG A 197 -22.38 3.75 1.49
C ARG A 197 -22.60 2.83 0.29
N SER A 198 -22.53 3.34 -0.95
CA SER A 198 -22.69 2.54 -2.16
C SER A 198 -21.44 1.70 -2.47
N CYS A 199 -21.61 0.54 -3.09
CA CYS A 199 -20.49 -0.22 -3.67
C CYS A 199 -20.05 0.33 -5.04
N SER A 200 -20.88 1.13 -5.74
CA SER A 200 -20.59 1.64 -7.08
C SER A 200 -19.48 2.68 -7.11
N ASP A 201 -19.44 3.54 -6.08
CA ASP A 201 -18.44 4.60 -5.91
C ASP A 201 -17.43 4.26 -4.81
N ALA A 202 -17.39 3.00 -4.38
CA ALA A 202 -16.51 2.54 -3.31
C ALA A 202 -15.04 2.71 -3.72
N THR A 203 -14.28 3.42 -2.89
CA THR A 203 -12.83 3.47 -3.03
C THR A 203 -12.22 2.14 -2.60
N ARG A 204 -11.04 1.80 -3.12
CA ARG A 204 -10.32 0.60 -2.70
C ARG A 204 -9.18 0.95 -1.77
N ILE A 205 -9.05 0.21 -0.66
CA ILE A 205 -7.95 0.35 0.29
C ILE A 205 -7.00 -0.84 0.22
N PRO A 206 -5.67 -0.62 0.32
CA PRO A 206 -4.71 -1.70 0.27
C PRO A 206 -4.82 -2.59 1.51
N ILE A 207 -4.71 -3.89 1.29
CA ILE A 207 -4.53 -4.86 2.37
C ILE A 207 -3.12 -4.70 2.91
N ARG A 208 -3.01 -4.41 4.21
CA ARG A 208 -1.73 -4.19 4.89
C ARG A 208 -1.39 -5.38 5.78
N PHE A 209 -0.12 -5.78 5.79
CA PHE A 209 0.35 -6.93 6.56
C PHE A 209 0.10 -6.74 8.06
N GLY A 210 -0.58 -7.73 8.66
CA GLY A 210 -0.89 -7.76 10.08
C GLY A 210 -2.04 -6.84 10.52
N GLU A 211 -2.80 -6.28 9.58
CA GLU A 211 -3.97 -5.44 9.87
C GLU A 211 -5.26 -6.17 9.47
N ASN A 212 -6.02 -6.63 10.47
CA ASN A 212 -7.35 -7.18 10.22
C ASN A 212 -8.31 -6.03 9.88
N VAL A 213 -9.06 -6.16 8.80
CA VAL A 213 -9.98 -5.12 8.34
C VAL A 213 -11.30 -5.73 7.90
N GLN A 214 -12.38 -5.02 8.14
CA GLN A 214 -13.71 -5.36 7.64
C GLN A 214 -14.34 -4.13 7.02
N SER A 215 -15.03 -4.33 5.90
CA SER A 215 -15.73 -3.29 5.17
C SER A 215 -17.07 -3.80 4.67
N MET A 216 -18.03 -2.89 4.52
CA MET A 216 -19.38 -3.21 4.07
C MET A 216 -19.91 -2.08 3.21
N CYS A 217 -20.59 -2.40 2.12
CA CYS A 217 -21.23 -1.42 1.24
C CYS A 217 -22.57 -1.94 0.71
N LEU A 218 -23.41 -1.04 0.23
CA LEU A 218 -24.71 -1.32 -0.34
C LEU A 218 -24.58 -1.46 -1.86
N PHE A 219 -24.81 -2.66 -2.36
CA PHE A 219 -24.86 -2.96 -3.78
C PHE A 219 -26.28 -2.75 -4.30
N SER A 220 -26.44 -1.74 -5.15
CA SER A 220 -27.71 -1.44 -5.82
C SER A 220 -27.78 -2.21 -7.15
N PRO A 221 -28.71 -3.16 -7.31
CA PRO A 221 -28.84 -3.91 -8.54
C PRO A 221 -29.26 -2.98 -9.71
N ILE A 222 -28.58 -3.12 -10.85
CA ILE A 222 -28.98 -2.48 -12.12
C ILE A 222 -29.95 -3.44 -12.82
N VAL A 223 -30.85 -2.92 -13.66
CA VAL A 223 -32.06 -3.55 -14.25
C VAL A 223 -31.92 -4.99 -14.80
N PHE A 224 -30.70 -5.51 -15.01
CA PHE A 224 -30.43 -6.87 -15.52
C PHE A 224 -29.58 -7.76 -14.59
N GLU A 225 -29.05 -7.25 -13.47
CA GLU A 225 -28.24 -8.01 -12.51
C GLU A 225 -28.76 -7.83 -11.08
N VAL A 226 -29.56 -8.80 -10.67
CA VAL A 226 -30.28 -8.78 -9.39
C VAL A 226 -29.39 -9.17 -8.20
N CYS A 227 -28.26 -9.84 -8.47
CA CYS A 227 -27.34 -10.37 -7.46
C CYS A 227 -25.93 -10.60 -8.04
N PRO A 228 -24.85 -10.42 -7.26
CA PRO A 228 -23.50 -10.83 -7.65
C PRO A 228 -23.44 -12.34 -7.89
N ASN A 229 -23.12 -12.74 -9.12
CA ASN A 229 -22.92 -14.13 -9.53
C ASN A 229 -21.42 -14.39 -9.81
N GLN A 230 -21.06 -15.63 -10.14
CA GLN A 230 -19.66 -16.03 -10.35
C GLN A 230 -18.94 -15.23 -11.45
N THR A 231 -19.65 -14.76 -12.50
CA THR A 231 -19.04 -13.96 -13.57
C THR A 231 -18.69 -12.55 -13.14
N ASN A 232 -19.37 -12.01 -12.12
CA ASN A 232 -19.22 -10.62 -11.69
C ASN A 232 -18.45 -10.49 -10.37
N LEU A 233 -18.12 -11.60 -9.73
CA LEU A 233 -17.31 -11.64 -8.51
C LEU A 233 -16.02 -10.83 -8.61
N PRO A 234 -15.22 -10.92 -9.70
CA PRO A 234 -14.02 -10.11 -9.84
C PRO A 234 -14.33 -8.62 -9.78
N ASN A 235 -15.28 -8.15 -10.57
CA ASN A 235 -15.60 -6.72 -10.70
C ASN A 235 -16.06 -6.09 -9.38
N ILE A 236 -16.80 -6.87 -8.58
CA ILE A 236 -17.35 -6.39 -7.31
C ILE A 236 -16.33 -6.59 -6.19
N PHE A 237 -15.85 -7.82 -6.00
CA PHE A 237 -15.11 -8.16 -4.80
C PHE A 237 -13.59 -7.97 -4.94
N MET A 238 -13.02 -8.05 -6.13
CA MET A 238 -11.57 -8.08 -6.33
C MET A 238 -11.06 -6.90 -7.17
N PRO A 239 -9.82 -6.45 -6.96
CA PRO A 239 -9.23 -5.43 -7.83
C PRO A 239 -8.70 -6.00 -9.14
N PHE A 240 -8.79 -7.31 -9.35
CA PHE A 240 -8.20 -8.01 -10.49
C PHE A 240 -9.30 -8.52 -11.42
N ASN A 241 -9.08 -8.37 -12.73
CA ASN A 241 -9.99 -8.86 -13.77
C ASN A 241 -9.79 -10.36 -14.08
N SER A 242 -9.03 -11.07 -13.25
CA SER A 242 -8.68 -12.49 -13.45
C SER A 242 -8.54 -13.21 -12.13
N PHE A 243 -8.95 -14.49 -12.11
CA PHE A 243 -8.75 -15.39 -10.97
C PHE A 243 -7.33 -15.98 -10.91
N ASN A 244 -6.48 -15.71 -11.92
CA ASN A 244 -5.08 -16.11 -11.95
C ASN A 244 -4.20 -15.21 -11.06
N LEU A 245 -4.63 -15.05 -9.81
CA LEU A 245 -4.06 -14.18 -8.80
C LEU A 245 -2.99 -14.92 -8.00
N TYR A 246 -1.85 -14.26 -7.85
CA TYR A 246 -0.74 -14.69 -7.02
C TYR A 246 -0.43 -13.62 -5.97
N VAL A 247 -0.10 -14.08 -4.77
CA VAL A 247 0.32 -13.23 -3.64
C VAL A 247 1.76 -13.56 -3.30
N ALA A 248 2.62 -12.56 -3.13
CA ALA A 248 4.01 -12.79 -2.81
C ALA A 248 4.17 -13.40 -1.41
N ALA A 249 4.88 -14.52 -1.29
CA ALA A 249 5.24 -15.12 -0.02
C ALA A 249 6.19 -14.22 0.80
N TYR A 250 7.06 -13.48 0.11
CA TYR A 250 8.11 -12.65 0.69
C TYR A 250 7.88 -11.16 0.40
N GLY A 251 8.29 -10.31 1.34
CA GLY A 251 8.24 -8.85 1.19
C GLY A 251 9.18 -8.29 0.11
N ASN A 252 10.10 -9.09 -0.43
CA ASN A 252 11.02 -8.72 -1.51
C ASN A 252 10.87 -9.58 -2.78
N ALA A 253 9.72 -10.24 -2.97
CA ALA A 253 9.53 -11.18 -4.07
C ALA A 253 9.81 -10.54 -5.44
N ASN A 254 10.53 -11.28 -6.29
CA ASN A 254 10.81 -10.87 -7.65
C ASN A 254 9.66 -11.34 -8.57
N PRO A 255 8.96 -10.44 -9.30
CA PRO A 255 7.88 -10.83 -10.21
C PRO A 255 8.31 -11.72 -11.39
N SER A 256 9.62 -11.76 -11.71
CA SER A 256 10.17 -12.69 -12.72
C SER A 256 10.47 -14.09 -12.18
N ASN A 257 10.43 -14.31 -10.87
CA ASN A 257 10.69 -15.61 -10.25
C ASN A 257 9.44 -16.12 -9.55
N ILE A 258 8.54 -16.74 -10.32
CA ILE A 258 7.23 -17.19 -9.82
C ILE A 258 7.40 -18.34 -8.80
N THR A 259 8.23 -19.32 -9.14
CA THR A 259 8.37 -20.57 -8.37
C THR A 259 8.92 -20.31 -6.98
N GLY A 260 8.12 -20.60 -5.95
CA GLY A 260 8.52 -20.53 -4.54
C GLY A 260 8.47 -19.14 -3.90
N TYR A 261 8.26 -18.07 -4.68
CA TYR A 261 8.12 -16.69 -4.15
C TYR A 261 6.69 -16.17 -4.23
N TRP A 262 5.84 -16.82 -5.02
CA TRP A 262 4.46 -16.41 -5.27
C TRP A 262 3.50 -17.57 -4.97
N LEU A 263 2.49 -17.27 -4.17
CA LEU A 263 1.47 -18.20 -3.73
C LEU A 263 0.22 -18.04 -4.60
N PRO A 264 -0.23 -19.10 -5.29
CA PRO A 264 -1.53 -19.07 -5.94
C PRO A 264 -2.64 -19.00 -4.89
N VAL A 265 -3.67 -18.18 -5.17
CA VAL A 265 -4.82 -18.04 -4.26
C VAL A 265 -5.70 -19.27 -4.32
N THR A 266 -6.19 -19.70 -3.15
CA THR A 266 -7.23 -20.73 -3.02
C THR A 266 -8.59 -20.07 -2.89
N TYR A 267 -9.55 -20.48 -3.70
CA TYR A 267 -10.90 -19.95 -3.70
C TYR A 267 -11.85 -21.01 -3.15
N CYS A 268 -12.62 -20.63 -2.14
CA CYS A 268 -13.64 -21.46 -1.51
C CYS A 268 -15.01 -20.82 -1.69
N ILE A 269 -16.02 -21.64 -1.95
CA ILE A 269 -17.43 -21.22 -2.00
C ILE A 269 -18.22 -21.95 -0.93
N PHE A 270 -19.14 -21.25 -0.28
CA PHE A 270 -20.03 -21.82 0.74
C PHE A 270 -21.39 -21.12 0.72
N GLU A 271 -22.46 -21.89 0.85
CA GLU A 271 -23.82 -21.36 0.97
C GLU A 271 -24.19 -21.20 2.45
N ILE A 272 -24.56 -19.98 2.84
CA ILE A 272 -24.95 -19.66 4.21
C ILE A 272 -26.21 -20.44 4.58
N GLY A 273 -26.13 -21.19 5.69
CA GLY A 273 -27.23 -22.03 6.18
C GLY A 273 -27.25 -23.44 5.58
N SER A 274 -26.33 -23.75 4.68
CA SER A 274 -26.12 -25.12 4.19
C SER A 274 -25.33 -25.96 5.19
N SER A 275 -25.59 -27.26 5.23
CA SER A 275 -24.80 -28.25 5.97
C SER A 275 -23.64 -28.83 5.15
N ASN A 276 -23.50 -28.41 3.89
CA ASN A 276 -22.44 -28.89 3.01
C ASN A 276 -21.11 -28.23 3.37
N GLU A 277 -20.02 -29.01 3.28
CA GLU A 277 -18.67 -28.48 3.46
C GLU A 277 -18.31 -27.45 2.36
N PRO A 278 -17.46 -26.45 2.65
CA PRO A 278 -16.97 -25.50 1.66
C PRO A 278 -16.23 -26.23 0.53
N VAL A 279 -16.54 -25.88 -0.71
CA VAL A 279 -15.80 -26.41 -1.87
C VAL A 279 -14.67 -25.45 -2.18
N CYS A 280 -13.42 -25.95 -2.21
CA CYS A 280 -12.23 -25.13 -2.43
C CYS A 280 -11.42 -25.60 -3.64
N GLN A 281 -10.90 -24.66 -4.42
CA GLN A 281 -10.03 -24.91 -5.57
C GLN A 281 -8.95 -23.84 -5.68
N GLN A 282 -7.73 -24.25 -6.03
CA GLN A 282 -6.61 -23.34 -6.22
C GLN A 282 -6.60 -22.76 -7.65
N GLY A 283 -6.36 -21.46 -7.79
CA GLY A 283 -6.20 -20.77 -9.09
C GLY A 283 -7.49 -20.46 -9.85
N SER A 284 -8.65 -20.98 -9.41
CA SER A 284 -9.95 -20.65 -9.99
C SER A 284 -11.09 -20.81 -8.99
N ILE A 285 -12.18 -20.05 -9.16
CA ILE A 285 -13.39 -20.22 -8.34
C ILE A 285 -14.07 -21.55 -8.71
N PRO A 286 -14.40 -22.42 -7.74
CA PRO A 286 -15.16 -23.64 -7.98
C PRO A 286 -16.49 -23.37 -8.69
N SER A 287 -16.94 -24.30 -9.53
CA SER A 287 -18.25 -24.20 -10.17
C SER A 287 -19.37 -24.30 -9.13
N SER A 288 -20.34 -23.39 -9.19
CA SER A 288 -21.53 -23.41 -8.33
C SER A 288 -22.82 -23.64 -9.14
N SER A 289 -23.89 -24.03 -8.46
CA SER A 289 -25.22 -24.15 -9.08
C SER A 289 -25.76 -22.79 -9.53
N THR A 290 -26.69 -22.81 -10.48
CA THR A 290 -27.39 -21.60 -10.91
C THR A 290 -28.22 -21.01 -9.75
N ASN A 291 -28.27 -19.69 -9.62
CA ASN A 291 -29.02 -18.88 -8.63
C ASN A 291 -28.35 -18.56 -7.28
N GLN A 292 -27.01 -18.60 -7.19
CA GLN A 292 -26.30 -18.12 -6.00
C GLN A 292 -26.08 -16.61 -6.01
N CYS A 293 -26.41 -15.95 -4.90
CA CYS A 293 -26.17 -14.53 -4.67
C CYS A 293 -25.01 -14.37 -3.68
N TYR A 294 -23.84 -13.98 -4.16
CA TYR A 294 -22.66 -13.79 -3.31
C TYR A 294 -22.75 -12.45 -2.57
N ILE A 295 -22.66 -12.50 -1.24
CA ILE A 295 -22.87 -11.33 -0.37
C ILE A 295 -21.65 -11.03 0.51
N ARG A 296 -20.72 -11.98 0.63
CA ARG A 296 -19.58 -11.84 1.54
C ARG A 296 -18.33 -12.50 0.99
N LEU A 297 -17.20 -11.83 1.17
CA LEU A 297 -15.85 -12.35 0.91
C LEU A 297 -15.01 -12.23 2.18
N ASP A 298 -14.55 -13.37 2.71
CA ASP A 298 -13.57 -13.40 3.79
C ASP A 298 -12.21 -13.86 3.24
N ILE A 299 -11.23 -12.94 3.26
CA ILE A 299 -9.85 -13.20 2.83
C ILE A 299 -9.04 -13.59 4.06
N GLN A 300 -8.56 -14.83 4.08
CA GLN A 300 -7.69 -15.34 5.14
C GLN A 300 -6.26 -15.42 4.63
N ILE A 301 -5.34 -14.81 5.39
CA ILE A 301 -3.92 -14.77 5.07
C ILE A 301 -3.16 -15.42 6.21
N ALA A 302 -2.59 -16.59 5.95
CA ALA A 302 -1.74 -17.29 6.91
C ALA A 302 -0.28 -16.90 6.72
N TYR A 303 0.42 -16.62 7.83
CA TYR A 303 1.84 -16.31 7.82
C TYR A 303 2.58 -17.01 8.95
N ALA A 304 3.87 -17.23 8.76
CA ALA A 304 4.77 -17.79 9.77
C ALA A 304 5.99 -16.90 9.96
N ASN A 305 6.41 -16.75 11.20
CA ASN A 305 7.63 -16.10 11.62
C ASN A 305 8.79 -17.10 11.54
N ILE A 306 9.69 -16.90 10.58
CA ILE A 306 10.84 -17.78 10.36
C ILE A 306 12.13 -17.08 10.79
N GLY A 307 13.05 -17.82 11.42
CA GLY A 307 14.37 -17.32 11.82
C GLY A 307 14.54 -17.23 13.33
N SER A 308 15.40 -16.31 13.77
CA SER A 308 15.69 -16.11 15.20
C SER A 308 14.47 -15.57 15.94
N VAL A 309 14.25 -16.03 17.18
CA VAL A 309 13.23 -15.48 18.10
C VAL A 309 13.41 -13.97 18.30
N THR A 310 14.65 -13.48 18.25
CA THR A 310 14.97 -12.05 18.43
C THR A 310 14.78 -11.21 17.18
N ASN A 311 14.66 -11.84 15.99
CA ASN A 311 14.43 -11.15 14.73
C ASN A 311 13.66 -12.05 13.75
N PRO A 312 12.40 -12.39 14.06
CA PRO A 312 11.59 -13.22 13.19
C PRO A 312 11.29 -12.51 11.86
N GLN A 313 11.30 -13.28 10.78
CA GLN A 313 10.94 -12.81 9.45
C GLN A 313 9.56 -13.37 9.08
N PRO A 314 8.51 -12.54 9.03
CA PRO A 314 7.18 -13.02 8.68
C PRO A 314 7.07 -13.29 7.18
N ILE A 315 6.69 -14.52 6.83
CA ILE A 315 6.56 -15.01 5.46
C ILE A 315 5.15 -15.55 5.30
N LEU A 316 4.47 -15.21 4.21
CA LEU A 316 3.13 -15.73 3.95
C LEU A 316 3.22 -17.20 3.53
N GLY A 317 2.30 -18.01 4.03
CA GLY A 317 2.19 -19.44 3.72
C GLY A 317 1.01 -19.77 2.81
N ALA A 318 -0.15 -19.13 3.03
CA ALA A 318 -1.34 -19.38 2.24
C ALA A 318 -2.26 -18.15 2.22
N VAL A 319 -3.02 -18.03 1.12
CA VAL A 319 -4.08 -17.02 0.97
C VAL A 319 -5.33 -17.71 0.46
N VAL A 320 -6.43 -17.56 1.19
CA VAL A 320 -7.71 -18.22 0.92
C VAL A 320 -8.83 -17.20 0.87
N PHE A 321 -9.61 -17.25 -0.21
CA PHE A 321 -10.77 -16.39 -0.44
C PHE A 321 -12.02 -17.21 -0.21
N HIS A 322 -12.79 -16.88 0.83
CA HIS A 322 -14.05 -17.55 1.14
C HIS A 322 -15.22 -16.70 0.65
N TYR A 323 -15.80 -17.11 -0.46
CA TYR A 323 -17.03 -16.54 -1.00
C TYR A 323 -18.23 -17.19 -0.34
N GLN A 324 -19.08 -16.36 0.27
CA GLN A 324 -20.31 -16.80 0.90
C GLN A 324 -21.50 -16.30 0.11
N SER A 325 -22.38 -17.24 -0.23
CA SER A 325 -23.59 -17.00 -1.00
C SER A 325 -24.85 -17.32 -0.21
N VAL A 326 -25.96 -16.74 -0.65
CA VAL A 326 -27.31 -17.13 -0.24
C VAL A 326 -28.08 -17.57 -1.47
N THR A 327 -28.89 -18.62 -1.33
CA THR A 327 -29.86 -18.98 -2.37
C THR A 327 -30.97 -17.93 -2.39
N ARG A 328 -31.14 -17.27 -3.53
CA ARG A 328 -32.20 -16.28 -3.73
C ARG A 328 -33.04 -16.67 -4.92
N THR A 329 -34.35 -16.81 -4.72
CA THR A 329 -35.30 -16.95 -5.82
C THR A 329 -35.44 -15.58 -6.50
N TYR A 330 -35.18 -15.53 -7.80
CA TYR A 330 -35.37 -14.33 -8.62
C TYR A 330 -36.86 -13.96 -8.63
N THR A 331 -37.27 -13.08 -7.73
CA THR A 331 -38.56 -12.39 -7.82
C THR A 331 -38.30 -11.03 -8.45
N THR A 332 -39.04 -10.73 -9.52
CA THR A 332 -38.71 -9.73 -10.57
C THR A 332 -38.82 -8.26 -10.14
N THR A 333 -38.66 -7.93 -8.86
CA THR A 333 -38.66 -6.54 -8.38
C THR A 333 -37.85 -6.41 -7.08
N LEU A 334 -36.51 -6.47 -7.17
CA LEU A 334 -35.65 -6.13 -6.04
C LEU A 334 -35.32 -4.64 -6.07
N THR A 335 -36.08 -3.86 -5.31
CA THR A 335 -35.87 -2.43 -5.06
C THR A 335 -34.97 -2.16 -3.85
N THR A 336 -34.62 -3.20 -3.08
CA THR A 336 -33.79 -3.06 -1.87
C THR A 336 -32.32 -3.34 -2.16
N PRO A 337 -31.39 -2.44 -1.77
CA PRO A 337 -29.96 -2.66 -1.94
C PRO A 337 -29.49 -3.87 -1.13
N LEU A 338 -28.52 -4.60 -1.67
CA LEU A 338 -27.91 -5.77 -1.05
C LEU A 338 -26.69 -5.35 -0.24
N LEU A 339 -26.60 -5.76 1.02
CA LEU A 339 -25.41 -5.51 1.82
C LEU A 339 -24.30 -6.49 1.41
N ILE A 340 -23.22 -5.95 0.87
CA ILE A 340 -22.00 -6.69 0.58
C ILE A 340 -21.00 -6.44 1.69
N SER A 341 -20.31 -7.49 2.13
CA SER A 341 -19.25 -7.39 3.14
C SER A 341 -17.95 -8.05 2.68
N GLN A 342 -16.84 -7.46 3.11
CA GLN A 342 -15.50 -7.98 2.90
C GLN A 342 -14.74 -7.96 4.21
N SER A 343 -13.97 -9.00 4.48
CA SER A 343 -13.06 -9.03 5.61
C SER A 343 -11.70 -9.57 5.21
N VAL A 344 -10.67 -9.13 5.92
CA VAL A 344 -9.32 -9.67 5.84
C VAL A 344 -8.85 -10.02 7.23
N THR A 345 -8.34 -11.23 7.39
CA THR A 345 -7.80 -11.72 8.65
C THR A 345 -6.42 -12.33 8.45
N PHE A 346 -5.47 -11.92 9.29
CA PHE A 346 -4.14 -12.49 9.39
C PHE A 346 -4.11 -13.55 10.48
N GLN A 347 -3.57 -14.72 10.15
CA GLN A 347 -3.39 -15.83 11.09
C GLN A 347 -1.90 -16.18 11.21
N ASP A 348 -1.37 -16.07 12.42
CA ASP A 348 -0.04 -16.56 12.75
C ASP A 348 -0.09 -18.09 12.92
N ILE A 349 0.66 -18.81 12.09
CA ILE A 349 0.79 -20.27 12.11
C ILE A 349 2.21 -20.70 12.52
N SER A 350 2.96 -19.82 13.18
CA SER A 350 4.31 -20.12 13.67
C SER A 350 4.28 -21.19 14.75
N ASN A 351 5.27 -22.09 14.70
CA ASN A 351 5.53 -22.98 15.82
C ASN A 351 6.12 -22.20 17.00
N ALA A 352 5.88 -22.69 18.23
CA ALA A 352 6.53 -22.14 19.41
C ALA A 352 8.06 -22.21 19.27
N PRO A 353 8.80 -21.19 19.73
CA PRO A 353 10.25 -21.17 19.63
C PRO A 353 10.86 -22.32 20.44
N VAL A 354 11.67 -23.15 19.77
CA VAL A 354 12.42 -24.22 20.42
C VAL A 354 13.74 -23.63 20.91
N THR A 355 13.99 -23.65 22.22
CA THR A 355 15.30 -23.29 22.77
C THR A 355 16.31 -24.36 22.35
N GLN A 356 17.19 -24.05 21.42
CA GLN A 356 18.31 -24.92 21.03
C GLN A 356 19.43 -24.88 22.10
N GLY A 357 19.05 -25.08 23.36
CA GLY A 357 19.92 -25.00 24.54
C GLY A 357 20.52 -26.33 25.00
N ASP A 358 20.00 -27.48 24.58
CA ASP A 358 20.42 -28.80 25.07
C ASP A 358 20.91 -29.75 23.96
N GLN A 359 21.69 -29.24 23.02
CA GLN A 359 22.61 -30.11 22.27
C GLN A 359 24.03 -29.73 22.63
N LEU A 360 24.58 -30.42 23.65
CA LEU A 360 26.00 -30.44 23.93
C LEU A 360 26.74 -30.75 22.61
N PRO A 361 27.73 -29.93 22.20
CA PRO A 361 28.56 -30.26 21.05
C PRO A 361 29.24 -31.59 21.36
N ARG A 362 28.98 -32.62 20.55
CA ARG A 362 29.72 -33.89 20.66
C ARG A 362 31.17 -33.60 20.30
N PRO A 363 32.14 -33.72 21.23
CA PRO A 363 33.53 -33.62 20.86
C PRO A 363 33.86 -34.85 20.01
N ASN A 364 34.20 -34.66 18.74
CA ASN A 364 34.85 -35.69 17.95
C ASN A 364 36.30 -35.82 18.44
N VAL A 365 36.50 -36.42 19.61
CA VAL A 365 37.84 -36.85 20.06
C VAL A 365 38.10 -38.20 19.42
N ARG A 366 38.94 -38.22 18.38
CA ARG A 366 39.72 -39.43 18.07
C ARG A 366 40.87 -39.47 19.06
N ILE A 367 40.87 -40.48 19.93
CA ILE A 367 42.03 -40.85 20.73
C ILE A 367 43.06 -41.50 19.79
N PRO A 368 44.36 -41.22 19.92
CA PRO A 368 45.43 -41.75 19.06
C PRO A 368 45.51 -43.27 19.02
#